data_AF-A0A854QJ24-F1
#
_entry.id   AF-A0A854QJ24-F1
#
_cell.length_a   1.000
_cell.length_b   1.000
_cell.length_c   1.000
_cell.angle_alpha   90.00
_cell.angle_beta   90.00
_cell.angle_gamma   90.00
#
_symmetry.space_group_name_H-M   'P 1'
#
loop_
_entity.id
_entity.type
_entity.pdbx_description
1 polymer ?
#
loop_
_entity_poly.entity_id
_entity_poly.type
_entity_poly.pdbx_seq_one_letter_code
_entity_poly.pdbx_strand_id
1 'polypeptide(L)'
;MASTELDSAIKKSANDLTKELEVERIMSAFKLNPYDILDLPLSATETDVKKQYRKKSLLIHPDKFKHEKGLEAFDFLKKAHDHLADPAKRKDIDMIMTHARTQVLKSILGDGYSTNISDDDPRLTDLSPPFEQQIRAKGREILVEDELARRRKQKLAYANEGAEKARAEAEVAARKRKVEEQAKWEGCNTISMPHIIFSFLITRIEYVADTCFPFSSSQNDEMIVSKTGETSRRKRRRRERRTICMCWDKNWGARVFGKFLFYAESIHSFLFAL
;
A
#
# COMPACT_ATOMS: atom_id res chain seq x y z
N MET A 1 64.74 37.21 6.40
CA MET A 1 63.54 37.93 5.95
C MET A 1 62.89 37.23 4.75
N ALA A 2 63.61 37.00 3.64
CA ALA A 2 63.04 36.32 2.46
C ALA A 2 62.58 34.85 2.71
N SER A 3 63.28 34.09 3.56
CA SER A 3 62.91 32.70 3.89
C SER A 3 61.60 32.60 4.68
N THR A 4 61.39 33.51 5.64
CA THR A 4 60.20 33.52 6.50
C THR A 4 58.92 33.92 5.77
N GLU A 5 59.03 34.77 4.73
CA GLU A 5 57.91 35.17 3.87
C GLU A 5 57.47 34.01 2.97
N LEU A 6 58.42 33.28 2.40
CA LEU A 6 58.15 32.09 1.59
C LEU A 6 57.46 31.00 2.42
N ASP A 7 57.94 30.74 3.64
CA ASP A 7 57.33 29.77 4.55
C ASP A 7 55.88 30.15 4.92
N SER A 8 55.60 31.46 5.09
CA SER A 8 54.25 31.95 5.36
C SER A 8 53.32 31.75 4.16
N ALA A 9 53.81 32.02 2.95
CA ALA A 9 53.05 31.82 1.71
C ALA A 9 52.70 30.34 1.51
N ILE A 10 53.67 29.43 1.71
CA ILE A 10 53.46 27.98 1.62
C ILE A 10 52.42 27.50 2.64
N LYS A 11 52.46 28.03 3.87
CA LYS A 11 51.46 27.71 4.91
C LYS A 11 50.06 28.20 4.54
N LYS A 12 49.94 29.39 3.95
CA LYS A 12 48.65 29.93 3.48
C LYS A 12 48.07 29.06 2.36
N SER A 13 48.87 28.74 1.34
CA SER A 13 48.42 27.88 0.24
C SER A 13 48.02 26.48 0.73
N ALA A 14 48.76 25.89 1.69
CA ALA A 14 48.39 24.63 2.31
C ALA A 14 47.05 24.74 3.08
N ASN A 15 46.84 25.82 3.82
CA ASN A 15 45.60 26.07 4.53
C ASN A 15 44.41 26.28 3.58
N ASP A 16 44.60 26.91 2.43
CA ASP A 16 43.51 27.11 1.47
C ASP A 16 43.18 25.79 0.75
N LEU A 17 44.18 25.02 0.35
CA LEU A 17 44.00 23.69 -0.22
C LEU A 17 43.26 22.74 0.74
N THR A 18 43.56 22.78 2.04
CA THR A 18 42.84 21.97 3.04
C THR A 18 41.37 22.37 3.19
N LYS A 19 41.02 23.65 3.01
CA LYS A 19 39.62 24.09 3.01
C LYS A 19 38.88 23.62 1.75
N GLU A 20 39.52 23.73 0.59
CA GLU A 20 38.98 23.27 -0.70
C GLU A 20 38.69 21.77 -0.66
N LEU A 21 39.66 20.97 -0.22
CA LEU A 21 39.51 19.53 -0.06
C LEU A 21 38.40 19.17 0.93
N GLU A 22 38.23 19.92 2.02
CA GLU A 22 37.14 19.66 2.96
C GLU A 22 35.76 19.98 2.35
N VAL A 23 35.65 21.06 1.57
CA VAL A 23 34.40 21.40 0.86
C VAL A 23 34.08 20.31 -0.17
N GLU A 24 35.06 19.84 -0.92
CA GLU A 24 34.89 18.75 -1.88
C GLU A 24 34.49 17.44 -1.18
N ARG A 25 35.15 17.11 -0.06
CA ARG A 25 34.82 15.94 0.77
C ARG A 25 33.37 16.00 1.25
N ILE A 26 32.91 17.12 1.81
CA ILE A 26 31.53 17.29 2.28
C ILE A 26 30.53 17.19 1.11
N MET A 27 30.86 17.76 -0.04
CA MET A 27 29.99 17.69 -1.23
C MET A 27 29.88 16.28 -1.79
N SER A 28 30.98 15.51 -1.74
CA SER A 28 31.02 14.10 -2.15
C SER A 28 30.41 13.14 -1.12
N ALA A 29 30.30 13.57 0.14
CA ALA A 29 29.80 12.76 1.24
C ALA A 29 28.32 12.39 1.05
N PHE A 30 27.93 11.26 1.63
CA PHE A 30 26.59 10.74 1.47
C PHE A 30 25.58 11.54 2.32
N LYS A 31 24.70 12.27 1.64
CA LYS A 31 23.78 13.26 2.24
C LYS A 31 22.81 12.70 3.28
N LEU A 32 22.46 11.42 3.21
CA LEU A 32 21.54 10.79 4.16
C LEU A 32 22.24 10.30 5.44
N ASN A 33 23.57 10.19 5.44
CA ASN A 33 24.33 9.78 6.61
C ASN A 33 25.04 10.98 7.26
N PRO A 34 24.57 11.47 8.43
CA PRO A 34 25.19 12.61 9.10
C PRO A 34 26.60 12.31 9.65
N TYR A 35 26.92 11.05 9.96
CA TYR A 35 28.25 10.66 10.46
C TYR A 35 29.33 10.79 9.36
N ASP A 36 29.00 10.45 8.11
CA ASP A 36 29.93 10.58 6.97
C ASP A 36 30.25 12.07 6.66
N ILE A 37 29.26 12.95 6.78
CA ILE A 37 29.43 14.40 6.59
C ILE A 37 30.40 14.97 7.64
N LEU A 38 30.20 14.61 8.91
CA LEU A 38 31.03 15.06 10.03
C LEU A 38 32.36 14.30 10.16
N ASP A 39 32.58 13.24 9.38
CA ASP A 39 33.75 12.37 9.45
C ASP A 39 33.97 11.79 10.85
N LEU A 40 32.91 11.20 11.40
CA LEU A 40 32.91 10.61 12.72
C LEU A 40 32.62 9.11 12.65
N PRO A 41 33.23 8.30 13.53
CA PRO A 41 32.86 6.91 13.69
C PRO A 41 31.46 6.80 14.29
N LEU A 42 30.82 5.64 14.10
CA LEU A 42 29.49 5.35 14.62
C LEU A 42 29.43 5.34 16.16
N SER A 43 30.59 5.12 16.81
CA SER A 43 30.75 5.14 18.26
C SER A 43 30.91 6.55 18.85
N ALA A 44 30.91 7.60 18.03
CA ALA A 44 31.19 8.96 18.48
C ALA A 44 30.17 9.46 19.50
N THR A 45 30.64 10.15 20.55
CA THR A 45 29.76 10.75 21.55
C THR A 45 29.16 12.06 21.04
N GLU A 46 28.08 12.54 21.68
CA GLU A 46 27.52 13.87 21.37
C GLU A 46 28.54 15.00 21.55
N THR A 47 29.50 14.83 22.47
CA THR A 47 30.57 15.81 22.69
C THR A 47 31.52 15.87 21.50
N ASP A 48 31.80 14.73 20.86
CA ASP A 48 32.67 14.65 19.69
C ASP A 48 31.99 15.25 18.45
N VAL A 49 30.69 15.03 18.31
CA VAL A 49 29.85 15.68 17.29
C VAL A 49 29.95 17.20 17.38
N LYS A 50 29.78 17.76 18.58
CA LYS A 50 29.89 19.22 18.81
C LYS A 50 31.30 19.75 18.54
N LYS A 51 32.33 19.02 18.96
CA LYS A 51 33.73 19.40 18.73
C LYS A 51 34.07 19.41 17.23
N GLN A 52 33.71 18.36 16.50
CA GLN A 52 33.98 18.28 15.06
C GLN A 52 33.19 19.33 14.28
N TYR A 53 31.92 19.53 14.62
CA TYR A 53 31.10 20.57 13.99
C TYR A 53 31.76 21.95 14.13
N ARG A 54 32.23 22.32 15.33
CA ARG A 54 32.92 23.60 15.56
C ARG A 54 34.20 23.72 14.72
N LYS A 55 35.03 22.67 14.70
CA LYS A 55 36.28 22.63 13.93
C LYS A 55 36.02 22.82 12.44
N LYS A 56 35.07 22.07 11.87
CA LYS A 56 34.74 22.11 10.44
C LYS A 56 34.05 23.40 10.05
N SER A 57 33.11 23.89 10.87
CA SER A 57 32.41 25.15 10.63
C SER A 57 33.36 26.33 10.51
N LEU A 58 34.40 26.38 11.34
CA LEU A 58 35.42 27.44 11.26
C LEU A 58 36.29 27.33 10.00
N LEU A 59 36.51 26.10 9.51
CA LEU A 59 37.32 25.85 8.32
C LEU A 59 36.59 26.26 7.04
N ILE A 60 35.30 25.92 6.92
CA ILE A 60 34.49 26.16 5.71
C ILE A 60 33.56 27.39 5.83
N HIS A 61 33.76 28.25 6.83
CA HIS A 61 32.87 29.39 7.05
C HIS A 61 32.87 30.34 5.83
N PRO A 62 31.70 30.75 5.32
CA PRO A 62 31.60 31.55 4.09
C PRO A 62 32.25 32.94 4.19
N ASP A 63 32.42 33.47 5.40
CA ASP A 63 33.14 34.73 5.64
C ASP A 63 34.66 34.59 5.42
N LYS A 64 35.24 33.47 5.86
CA LYS A 64 36.70 33.24 5.82
C LYS A 64 37.17 32.62 4.52
N PHE A 65 36.29 31.87 3.84
CA PHE A 65 36.63 31.14 2.63
C PHE A 65 35.47 31.21 1.65
N LYS A 66 35.70 31.88 0.51
CA LYS A 66 34.70 32.06 -0.55
C LYS A 66 34.96 31.01 -1.62
N HIS A 67 34.03 30.08 -1.74
CA HIS A 67 34.04 29.02 -2.75
C HIS A 67 32.61 28.82 -3.27
N GLU A 68 32.46 28.48 -4.55
CA GLU A 68 31.14 28.37 -5.20
C GLU A 68 30.22 27.39 -4.45
N LYS A 69 30.78 26.25 -4.03
CA LYS A 69 30.08 25.20 -3.27
C LYS A 69 30.18 25.33 -1.75
N GLY A 70 30.85 26.37 -1.25
CA GLY A 70 31.13 26.53 0.19
C GLY A 70 29.86 26.72 1.03
N LEU A 71 28.91 27.51 0.52
CA LEU A 71 27.62 27.75 1.19
C LEU A 71 26.81 26.45 1.33
N GLU A 72 26.69 25.69 0.24
CA GLU A 72 25.93 24.43 0.24
C GLU A 72 26.60 23.38 1.17
N ALA A 73 27.92 23.29 1.16
CA ALA A 73 28.66 22.41 2.07
C ALA A 73 28.45 22.79 3.54
N PHE A 74 28.45 24.09 3.86
CA PHE A 74 28.16 24.58 5.21
C PHE A 74 26.73 24.24 5.65
N ASP A 75 25.75 24.38 4.76
CA ASP A 75 24.36 24.00 5.03
C ASP A 75 24.22 22.50 5.30
N PHE A 76 24.93 21.64 4.56
CA PHE A 76 24.95 20.20 4.83
C PHE A 76 25.60 19.88 6.18
N LEU A 77 26.70 20.54 6.52
CA LEU A 77 27.36 20.39 7.81
C LEU A 77 26.42 20.76 8.97
N LYS A 78 25.68 21.86 8.83
CA LYS A 78 24.67 22.29 9.81
C LYS A 78 23.53 21.29 9.94
N LYS A 79 22.96 20.83 8.82
CA LYS A 79 21.90 19.80 8.80
C LYS A 79 22.35 18.51 9.47
N ALA A 80 23.58 18.07 9.24
CA ALA A 80 24.13 16.87 9.87
C ALA A 80 24.26 17.03 11.39
N HIS A 81 24.75 18.17 11.87
CA HIS A 81 24.80 18.49 13.29
C HIS A 81 23.39 18.49 13.92
N ASP A 82 22.43 19.19 13.31
CA ASP A 82 21.07 19.30 13.84
C ASP A 82 20.36 17.93 13.88
N HIS A 83 20.69 17.04 12.95
CA HIS A 83 20.19 15.66 12.94
C HIS A 83 20.75 14.81 14.08
N LEU A 84 22.04 14.96 14.40
CA LEU A 84 22.69 14.23 15.50
C LEU A 84 22.45 14.86 16.88
N ALA A 85 22.09 16.15 16.91
CA ALA A 85 21.72 16.85 18.14
C ALA A 85 20.36 16.37 18.69
N ASP A 86 19.45 15.94 17.81
CA ASP A 86 18.17 15.36 18.20
C ASP A 86 18.33 13.86 18.52
N PRO A 87 18.08 13.43 19.77
CA PRO A 87 18.26 12.03 20.17
C PRO A 87 17.30 11.07 19.46
N ALA A 88 16.12 11.52 19.02
CA ALA A 88 15.19 10.66 18.31
C ALA A 88 15.74 10.32 16.92
N LYS A 89 16.11 11.35 16.15
CA LYS A 89 16.70 11.20 14.81
C LYS A 89 18.03 10.47 14.83
N ARG A 90 18.83 10.69 15.87
CA ARG A 90 20.08 9.97 16.08
C ARG A 90 19.83 8.46 16.27
N LYS A 91 18.85 8.08 17.10
CA LYS A 91 18.49 6.67 17.30
C LYS A 91 18.06 5.98 16.01
N ASP A 92 17.34 6.67 15.13
CA ASP A 92 16.93 6.11 13.85
C ASP A 92 18.13 5.74 12.97
N ILE A 93 19.12 6.63 12.87
CA ILE A 93 20.36 6.35 12.14
C ILE A 93 21.18 5.26 12.83
N ASP A 94 21.31 5.30 14.15
CA ASP A 94 22.07 4.30 14.92
C ASP A 94 21.46 2.90 14.76
N MET A 95 20.13 2.80 14.69
CA MET A 95 19.42 1.55 14.41
C MET A 95 19.74 1.02 13.01
N ILE A 96 19.72 1.90 11.99
CA ILE A 96 20.07 1.53 10.61
C ILE A 96 21.53 1.05 10.53
N MET A 97 22.45 1.72 11.23
CA MET A 97 23.86 1.36 11.26
C MET A 97 24.11 0.05 12.02
N THR A 98 23.36 -0.21 13.09
CA THR A 98 23.38 -1.49 13.81
C THR A 98 22.86 -2.63 12.93
N HIS A 99 21.82 -2.38 12.15
CA HIS A 99 21.31 -3.32 11.16
C HIS A 99 22.35 -3.57 10.04
N ALA A 100 23.00 -2.52 9.52
CA ALA A 100 24.09 -2.64 8.56
C ALA A 100 25.24 -3.50 9.10
N ARG A 101 25.68 -3.25 10.34
CA ARG A 101 26.70 -4.06 11.03
C ARG A 101 26.29 -5.53 11.10
N THR A 102 25.05 -5.80 11.49
CA THR A 102 24.52 -7.17 11.58
C THR A 102 24.53 -7.86 10.22
N GLN A 103 24.15 -7.16 9.15
CA GLN A 103 24.19 -7.72 7.79
C GLN A 103 25.61 -8.02 7.32
N VAL A 104 26.57 -7.12 7.59
CA VAL A 104 27.98 -7.36 7.26
C VAL A 104 28.51 -8.57 8.02
N LEU A 105 28.30 -8.64 9.34
CA LEU A 105 28.71 -9.77 10.16
C LEU A 105 28.11 -11.10 9.65
N LYS A 106 26.83 -11.09 9.31
CA LYS A 106 26.14 -12.24 8.72
C LYS A 106 26.78 -12.68 7.39
N SER A 107 27.17 -11.72 6.55
CA SER A 107 27.80 -12.01 5.27
C SER A 107 29.21 -12.62 5.41
N ILE A 108 29.95 -12.23 6.45
CA ILE A 108 31.33 -12.69 6.70
C ILE A 108 31.33 -14.04 7.43
N LEU A 109 30.47 -14.20 8.44
CA LEU A 109 30.52 -15.31 9.40
C LEU A 109 29.43 -16.39 9.15
N GLY A 110 28.43 -16.10 8.31
CA GLY A 110 27.34 -17.01 7.98
C GLY A 110 26.17 -17.02 8.99
N ASP A 111 25.14 -17.81 8.67
CA ASP A 111 23.83 -17.84 9.36
C ASP A 111 23.85 -18.45 10.77
N GLY A 112 24.97 -19.02 11.21
CA GLY A 112 25.09 -19.75 12.48
C GLY A 112 25.79 -19.00 13.61
N TYR A 113 26.25 -17.78 13.37
CA TYR A 113 27.08 -17.05 14.35
C TYR A 113 26.29 -16.00 15.13
N SER A 114 26.68 -15.80 16.39
CA SER A 114 26.10 -14.77 17.27
C SER A 114 26.45 -13.39 16.76
N THR A 115 25.48 -12.47 16.72
CA THR A 115 25.69 -11.07 16.29
C THR A 115 26.45 -10.22 17.32
N ASN A 116 26.70 -10.76 18.53
CA ASN A 116 27.37 -10.06 19.62
C ASN A 116 28.88 -10.37 19.66
N ILE A 117 29.60 -9.97 18.61
CA ILE A 117 31.06 -10.12 18.52
C ILE A 117 31.70 -8.74 18.70
N SER A 118 32.81 -8.71 19.44
CA SER A 118 33.65 -7.52 19.54
C SER A 118 34.31 -7.19 18.20
N ASP A 119 34.66 -5.91 18.01
CA ASP A 119 35.39 -5.44 16.82
C ASP A 119 36.83 -5.97 16.74
N ASP A 120 37.41 -6.35 17.89
CA ASP A 120 38.80 -6.82 18.00
C ASP A 120 38.99 -8.32 17.69
N ASP A 121 37.95 -9.02 17.21
CA ASP A 121 38.07 -10.43 16.85
C ASP A 121 39.07 -10.59 15.68
N PRO A 122 40.09 -11.48 15.78
CA PRO A 122 41.07 -11.71 14.70
C PRO A 122 40.45 -12.03 13.34
N ARG A 123 39.21 -12.52 13.29
CA ARG A 123 38.48 -12.77 12.04
C ARG A 123 38.01 -11.51 11.33
N LEU A 124 37.93 -10.38 12.05
CA LEU A 124 37.49 -9.08 11.55
C LEU A 124 38.67 -8.13 11.26
N THR A 125 39.86 -8.39 11.80
CA THR A 125 41.02 -7.51 11.67
C THR A 125 41.66 -7.56 10.27
N ASP A 126 41.74 -8.74 9.65
CA ASP A 126 42.46 -8.95 8.38
C ASP A 126 41.55 -8.85 7.14
N LEU A 127 40.45 -8.10 7.25
CA LEU A 127 39.50 -7.92 6.15
C LEU A 127 39.97 -6.84 5.16
N SER A 128 39.89 -7.16 3.87
CA SER A 128 40.08 -6.20 2.77
C SER A 128 38.79 -6.12 1.96
N PRO A 129 38.06 -4.98 1.97
CA PRO A 129 38.30 -3.72 2.69
C PRO A 129 38.05 -3.82 4.22
N PRO A 130 38.54 -2.85 5.02
CA PRO A 130 38.37 -2.83 6.47
C PRO A 130 36.91 -2.96 6.92
N PHE A 131 36.68 -3.62 8.05
CA PHE A 131 35.34 -3.90 8.57
C PHE A 131 34.46 -2.64 8.69
N GLU A 132 35.00 -1.55 9.26
CA GLU A 132 34.26 -0.30 9.39
C GLU A 132 33.84 0.30 8.03
N GLN A 133 34.69 0.17 7.01
CA GLN A 133 34.38 0.64 5.66
C GLN A 133 33.25 -0.19 5.02
N GLN A 134 33.20 -1.50 5.30
CA GLN A 134 32.10 -2.36 4.87
C GLN A 134 30.78 -1.97 5.54
N ILE A 135 30.81 -1.69 6.86
CA ILE A 135 29.62 -1.21 7.58
C ILE A 135 29.11 0.10 6.98
N ARG A 136 30.00 1.07 6.73
CA ARG A 136 29.61 2.34 6.09
C ARG A 136 29.04 2.10 4.69
N ALA A 137 29.62 1.21 3.90
CA ALA A 137 29.11 0.87 2.58
C ALA A 137 27.71 0.24 2.63
N LYS A 138 27.47 -0.71 3.52
CA LYS A 138 26.15 -1.32 3.74
C LYS A 138 25.14 -0.34 4.34
N GLY A 139 25.56 0.53 5.25
CA GLY A 139 24.72 1.60 5.78
C GLY A 139 24.22 2.54 4.68
N ARG A 140 25.09 2.90 3.73
CA ARG A 140 24.68 3.69 2.55
C ARG A 140 23.66 2.95 1.70
N GLU A 141 23.86 1.66 1.43
CA GLU A 141 22.91 0.83 0.66
C GLU A 141 21.53 0.82 1.33
N ILE A 142 21.46 0.51 2.62
CA ILE A 142 20.20 0.47 3.39
C ILE A 142 19.52 1.83 3.41
N LEU A 143 20.26 2.92 3.64
CA LEU A 143 19.69 4.28 3.64
C LEU A 143 19.12 4.68 2.27
N VAL A 144 19.78 4.30 1.17
CA VAL A 144 19.25 4.52 -0.18
C VAL A 144 17.99 3.69 -0.40
N GLU A 145 18.00 2.42 -0.01
CA GLU A 145 16.84 1.54 -0.15
C GLU A 145 15.63 2.04 0.63
N ASP A 146 15.82 2.49 1.88
CA ASP A 146 14.74 3.02 2.71
C ASP A 146 14.14 4.30 2.11
N GLU A 147 14.96 5.24 1.64
CA GLU A 147 14.45 6.46 0.99
C GLU A 147 13.76 6.15 -0.35
N LEU A 148 14.28 5.20 -1.14
CA LEU A 148 13.60 4.74 -2.36
C LEU A 148 12.28 4.03 -2.05
N ALA A 149 12.23 3.20 -1.00
CA ALA A 149 11.03 2.54 -0.53
C ALA A 149 9.98 3.55 -0.05
N ARG A 150 10.41 4.59 0.70
CA ARG A 150 9.55 5.69 1.14
C ARG A 150 8.94 6.43 -0.05
N ARG A 151 9.73 6.74 -1.07
CA ARG A 151 9.26 7.38 -2.32
C ARG A 151 8.28 6.49 -3.09
N ARG A 152 8.59 5.19 -3.22
CA ARG A 152 7.69 4.21 -3.88
C ARG A 152 6.37 4.10 -3.13
N LYS A 153 6.40 4.01 -1.80
CA LYS A 153 5.20 3.96 -0.94
C LYS A 153 4.35 5.22 -1.09
N GLN A 154 4.96 6.40 -1.08
CA GLN A 154 4.24 7.67 -1.26
C GLN A 154 3.59 7.75 -2.65
N LYS A 155 4.30 7.35 -3.71
CA LYS A 155 3.76 7.33 -5.08
C LYS A 155 2.60 6.35 -5.21
N LEU A 156 2.72 5.16 -4.62
CA LEU A 156 1.66 4.15 -4.62
C LEU A 156 0.43 4.64 -3.84
N ALA A 157 0.62 5.27 -2.69
CA ALA A 157 -0.47 5.83 -1.90
C ALA A 157 -1.26 6.90 -2.69
N TYR A 158 -0.54 7.82 -3.36
CA TYR A 158 -1.16 8.82 -4.23
C TYR A 158 -1.92 8.20 -5.41
N ALA A 159 -1.34 7.17 -6.05
CA ALA A 159 -2.01 6.46 -7.14
C ALA A 159 -3.27 5.71 -6.66
N ASN A 160 -3.22 5.09 -5.49
CA ASN A 160 -4.36 4.41 -4.88
C ASN A 160 -5.46 5.40 -4.49
N GLU A 161 -5.11 6.52 -3.86
CA GLU A 161 -6.05 7.59 -3.51
C GLU A 161 -6.71 8.19 -4.78
N GLY A 162 -5.93 8.40 -5.84
CA GLY A 162 -6.45 8.84 -7.13
C GLY A 162 -7.40 7.82 -7.78
N ALA A 163 -7.03 6.54 -7.75
CA ALA A 163 -7.88 5.46 -8.27
C ALA A 163 -9.18 5.30 -7.46
N GLU A 164 -9.12 5.48 -6.13
CA GLU A 164 -10.27 5.44 -5.25
C GLU A 164 -11.23 6.61 -5.52
N LYS A 165 -10.71 7.83 -5.65
CA LYS A 165 -11.50 9.02 -6.03
C LYS A 165 -12.16 8.85 -7.40
N ALA A 166 -11.42 8.37 -8.40
CA ALA A 166 -11.97 8.11 -9.74
C ALA A 166 -13.08 7.05 -9.72
N ARG A 167 -12.95 6.00 -8.89
CA ARG A 167 -14.01 4.98 -8.70
C ARG A 167 -15.25 5.58 -8.04
N ALA A 168 -15.07 6.39 -7.00
CA ALA A 168 -16.18 7.06 -6.31
C ALA A 168 -16.93 8.04 -7.25
N GLU A 169 -16.19 8.83 -8.04
CA GLU A 169 -16.77 9.74 -9.04
C GLU A 169 -17.51 8.99 -10.14
N ALA A 170 -16.95 7.89 -10.66
CA ALA A 170 -17.60 7.04 -11.64
C ALA A 170 -18.90 6.43 -11.12
N GLU A 171 -18.93 6.02 -9.84
CA GLU A 171 -20.15 5.51 -9.20
C GLU A 171 -21.22 6.61 -9.07
N VAL A 172 -20.84 7.81 -8.62
CA VAL A 172 -21.76 8.95 -8.54
C VAL A 172 -22.29 9.33 -9.92
N ALA A 173 -21.42 9.37 -10.95
CA ALA A 173 -21.82 9.64 -12.32
C ALA A 173 -22.76 8.54 -12.87
N ALA A 174 -22.50 7.27 -12.59
CA ALA A 174 -23.38 6.17 -12.98
C ALA A 174 -24.76 6.26 -12.30
N ARG A 175 -24.81 6.64 -11.02
CA ARG A 175 -26.07 6.89 -10.31
C ARG A 175 -26.83 8.07 -10.93
N LYS A 176 -26.14 9.19 -11.22
CA LYS A 176 -26.75 10.34 -11.90
C LYS A 176 -27.31 9.96 -13.27
N ARG A 177 -26.55 9.24 -14.09
CA ARG A 177 -27.00 8.74 -15.40
C ARG A 177 -28.26 7.88 -15.30
N LYS A 178 -28.31 6.96 -14.33
CA LYS A 178 -29.51 6.12 -14.09
C LYS A 178 -30.73 6.95 -13.70
N VAL A 179 -30.56 7.95 -12.84
CA VAL A 179 -31.64 8.87 -12.44
C VAL A 179 -32.13 9.70 -13.63
N GLU A 180 -31.21 10.24 -14.44
CA GLU A 180 -31.54 10.98 -15.66
C GLU A 180 -32.26 10.11 -16.70
N GLU A 181 -31.81 8.87 -16.91
CA GLU A 181 -32.43 7.90 -17.81
C GLU A 181 -33.84 7.53 -17.34
N GLN A 182 -34.03 7.27 -16.04
CA GLN A 182 -35.33 7.00 -15.46
C GLN A 182 -36.27 8.20 -15.62
N ALA A 183 -35.82 9.42 -15.31
CA ALA A 183 -36.61 10.63 -15.49
C ALA A 183 -37.01 10.84 -16.97
N LYS A 184 -36.10 10.56 -17.91
CA LYS A 184 -36.39 10.63 -19.35
C LYS A 184 -37.43 9.58 -19.77
N TRP A 185 -37.35 8.36 -19.23
CA TRP A 185 -38.33 7.31 -19.48
C TRP A 185 -39.70 7.68 -18.91
N GLU A 186 -39.77 8.19 -17.68
CA GLU A 186 -41.01 8.66 -17.06
C GLU A 186 -41.64 9.82 -17.85
N GLY A 187 -40.83 10.74 -18.39
CA GLY A 187 -41.28 11.83 -19.27
C GLY A 187 -41.80 11.36 -20.64
N CYS A 188 -41.24 10.28 -21.21
CA CYS A 188 -41.72 9.71 -22.48
C CYS A 188 -42.96 8.82 -22.27
N ASN A 189 -43.03 8.11 -21.15
CA ASN A 189 -44.14 7.21 -20.79
C ASN A 189 -45.40 7.97 -20.32
N THR A 190 -45.27 9.25 -19.97
CA THR A 190 -46.40 10.13 -19.61
C THR A 190 -47.02 10.88 -20.79
N ILE A 191 -46.57 10.65 -22.02
CA ILE A 191 -47.32 11.04 -23.22
C ILE A 191 -48.57 10.15 -23.29
N SER A 192 -49.68 10.72 -22.84
CA SER A 192 -51.01 10.13 -22.68
C SER A 192 -51.35 9.09 -23.74
N MET A 193 -51.59 7.83 -23.31
CA MET A 193 -52.51 6.99 -24.05
C MET A 193 -53.91 7.61 -23.90
N PRO A 194 -54.60 8.00 -24.98
CA PRO A 194 -55.96 8.48 -24.87
C PRO A 194 -56.82 7.37 -24.25
N HIS A 195 -57.65 7.76 -23.27
CA HIS A 195 -58.54 6.94 -22.43
C HIS A 195 -59.53 6.00 -23.18
N ILE A 196 -59.40 5.85 -24.50
CA ILE A 196 -60.36 5.16 -25.38
C ILE A 196 -60.12 3.64 -25.44
N ILE A 197 -58.94 3.13 -25.05
CA ILE A 197 -58.61 1.70 -25.24
C ILE A 197 -58.86 0.85 -23.98
N PHE A 198 -58.97 1.44 -22.78
CA PHE A 198 -59.13 0.66 -21.54
C PHE A 198 -60.55 0.09 -21.32
N SER A 199 -61.55 0.54 -22.10
CA SER A 199 -62.93 0.05 -21.97
C SER A 199 -63.26 -1.18 -22.82
N PHE A 200 -62.34 -1.65 -23.67
CA PHE A 200 -62.64 -2.73 -24.64
C PHE A 200 -62.20 -4.14 -24.20
N LEU A 201 -61.49 -4.26 -23.07
CA LEU A 201 -60.94 -5.56 -22.62
C LEU A 201 -61.60 -6.17 -21.38
N ILE A 202 -62.60 -5.52 -20.76
CA ILE A 202 -63.28 -6.01 -19.53
C ILE A 202 -64.64 -6.69 -19.85
N THR A 203 -64.97 -6.96 -21.11
CA THR A 203 -66.25 -7.57 -21.52
C THR A 203 -66.10 -8.86 -22.32
N ARG A 204 -65.05 -9.66 -22.05
CA ARG A 204 -64.90 -10.97 -22.72
C ARG A 204 -64.17 -12.04 -21.89
N ILE A 205 -64.46 -12.12 -20.59
CA ILE A 205 -64.11 -13.29 -19.75
C ILE A 205 -65.28 -13.59 -18.80
N GLU A 206 -66.44 -13.93 -19.37
CA GLU A 206 -67.51 -14.66 -18.67
C GLU A 206 -68.19 -15.55 -19.73
N TYR A 207 -67.60 -16.69 -20.04
CA TYR A 207 -68.33 -17.87 -20.50
C TYR A 207 -67.41 -19.09 -20.41
N VAL A 208 -67.95 -20.18 -19.87
CA VAL A 208 -67.34 -21.52 -19.69
C VAL A 208 -66.51 -21.70 -18.41
N ALA A 209 -67.22 -21.76 -17.28
CA ALA A 209 -66.78 -22.51 -16.11
C ALA A 209 -67.95 -23.32 -15.56
N ASP A 210 -68.22 -24.49 -16.17
CA ASP A 210 -69.05 -25.54 -15.57
C ASP A 210 -68.66 -26.88 -16.21
N THR A 211 -67.84 -27.66 -15.50
CA THR A 211 -68.04 -29.12 -15.25
C THR A 211 -66.86 -29.74 -14.48
N CYS A 212 -67.19 -30.23 -13.27
CA CYS A 212 -66.66 -31.42 -12.58
C CYS A 212 -65.18 -31.51 -12.13
N PHE A 213 -64.93 -31.41 -10.80
CA PHE A 213 -64.53 -32.58 -9.96
C PHE A 213 -64.53 -32.24 -8.45
N PRO A 214 -64.93 -33.16 -7.54
CA PRO A 214 -65.04 -32.88 -6.10
C PRO A 214 -63.70 -33.14 -5.38
N PHE A 215 -63.27 -32.16 -4.57
CA PHE A 215 -62.10 -32.27 -3.68
C PHE A 215 -62.59 -32.58 -2.26
N SER A 216 -62.25 -33.76 -1.75
CA SER A 216 -62.57 -34.19 -0.38
C SER A 216 -61.61 -33.57 0.62
N SER A 217 -62.19 -32.88 1.60
CA SER A 217 -61.53 -32.38 2.81
C SER A 217 -60.93 -33.51 3.64
N SER A 218 -59.64 -33.41 3.98
CA SER A 218 -59.04 -34.18 5.08
C SER A 218 -58.32 -33.22 6.04
N GLN A 219 -58.57 -33.51 7.32
CA GLN A 219 -58.36 -32.73 8.54
C GLN A 219 -56.95 -32.17 8.75
N ASN A 220 -56.93 -30.98 9.37
CA ASN A 220 -55.77 -30.40 10.02
C ASN A 220 -55.47 -31.19 11.30
N ASP A 221 -54.27 -31.75 11.41
CA ASP A 221 -53.74 -32.24 12.68
C ASP A 221 -52.80 -31.21 13.31
N GLU A 222 -53.13 -30.89 14.55
CA GLU A 222 -52.48 -29.98 15.47
C GLU A 222 -51.03 -30.38 15.77
N MET A 223 -50.08 -29.45 15.68
CA MET A 223 -48.76 -29.62 16.29
C MET A 223 -48.77 -29.14 17.74
N ILE A 224 -48.77 -30.10 18.65
CA ILE A 224 -48.51 -29.92 20.07
C ILE A 224 -47.04 -29.55 20.28
N VAL A 225 -46.80 -28.37 20.85
CA VAL A 225 -45.50 -27.96 21.40
C VAL A 225 -45.30 -28.62 22.76
N SER A 226 -44.23 -29.40 22.92
CA SER A 226 -43.73 -29.79 24.23
C SER A 226 -42.22 -29.59 24.33
N LYS A 227 -41.84 -29.19 25.55
CA LYS A 227 -40.58 -28.60 25.98
C LYS A 227 -39.51 -29.65 26.30
N THR A 228 -38.29 -29.12 26.45
CA THR A 228 -37.18 -29.52 27.35
C THR A 228 -36.24 -30.64 26.94
N GLY A 229 -34.94 -30.35 27.13
CA GLY A 229 -34.01 -31.27 27.77
C GLY A 229 -32.79 -31.70 26.94
N GLU A 230 -31.65 -31.05 27.20
CA GLU A 230 -30.31 -31.65 27.45
C GLU A 230 -30.20 -33.19 27.38
N THR A 231 -29.14 -33.87 26.93
CA THR A 231 -27.69 -33.62 26.78
C THR A 231 -27.08 -34.78 25.95
N SER A 232 -25.80 -34.66 25.60
CA SER A 232 -24.81 -35.76 25.53
C SER A 232 -24.44 -36.40 24.18
N ARG A 233 -23.17 -36.13 23.83
CA ARG A 233 -22.20 -36.84 22.98
C ARG A 233 -22.48 -38.34 22.75
N ARG A 234 -22.62 -38.72 21.48
CA ARG A 234 -22.13 -40.02 20.97
C ARG A 234 -21.76 -39.89 19.48
N LYS A 235 -20.46 -40.00 19.19
CA LYS A 235 -19.92 -40.12 17.82
C LYS A 235 -20.45 -41.41 17.21
N ARG A 236 -21.27 -41.31 16.15
CA ARG A 236 -21.57 -42.42 15.24
C ARG A 236 -21.27 -41.95 13.82
N ARG A 237 -20.16 -42.45 13.26
CA ARG A 237 -19.84 -42.31 11.83
C ARG A 237 -20.99 -42.93 11.04
N ARG A 238 -21.75 -42.11 10.32
CA ARG A 238 -22.78 -42.55 9.38
C ARG A 238 -22.50 -41.88 8.05
N ARG A 239 -22.31 -42.71 7.02
CA ARG A 239 -22.06 -42.35 5.62
C ARG A 239 -22.90 -41.14 5.21
N GLU A 240 -22.23 -40.06 4.79
CA GLU A 240 -22.86 -38.94 4.10
C GLU A 240 -23.51 -39.45 2.81
N ARG A 241 -24.84 -39.59 2.82
CA ARG A 241 -25.61 -39.40 1.59
C ARG A 241 -25.69 -37.90 1.41
N ARG A 242 -25.07 -37.39 0.35
CA ARG A 242 -25.25 -36.01 -0.12
C ARG A 242 -26.73 -35.79 -0.40
N THR A 243 -27.44 -35.19 0.54
CA THR A 243 -28.72 -34.54 0.25
C THR A 243 -28.37 -33.23 -0.43
N ILE A 244 -28.56 -33.18 -1.74
CA ILE A 244 -28.49 -31.94 -2.51
C ILE A 244 -29.61 -31.04 -1.97
N CYS A 245 -29.22 -30.03 -1.19
CA CYS A 245 -30.08 -28.93 -0.82
C CYS A 245 -30.20 -28.05 -2.07
N MET A 246 -31.26 -28.21 -2.86
CA MET A 246 -31.62 -27.22 -3.87
C MET A 246 -32.18 -26.00 -3.14
N CYS A 247 -31.33 -24.99 -2.99
CA CYS A 247 -31.77 -23.63 -2.73
C CYS A 247 -32.72 -23.22 -3.87
N TRP A 248 -33.92 -22.75 -3.50
CA TRP A 248 -34.89 -22.17 -4.41
C TRP A 248 -34.30 -20.93 -5.09
N ASP A 249 -33.93 -21.08 -6.36
CA ASP A 249 -33.48 -19.98 -7.21
C ASP A 249 -34.69 -19.28 -7.83
N LYS A 250 -34.74 -17.95 -7.72
CA LYS A 250 -35.87 -17.06 -8.11
C LYS A 250 -36.02 -16.90 -9.63
N ASN A 251 -35.63 -17.89 -10.42
CA ASN A 251 -35.61 -17.82 -11.88
C ASN A 251 -36.56 -18.80 -12.59
N TRP A 252 -37.58 -19.29 -11.89
CA TRP A 252 -38.64 -20.14 -12.48
C TRP A 252 -39.59 -19.39 -13.43
N GLY A 253 -39.59 -18.05 -13.44
CA GLY A 253 -40.44 -17.25 -14.33
C GLY A 253 -40.07 -17.29 -15.81
N ALA A 254 -38.80 -17.57 -16.15
CA ALA A 254 -38.33 -17.47 -17.54
C ALA A 254 -38.35 -18.80 -18.32
N ARG A 255 -38.54 -19.95 -17.65
CA ARG A 255 -38.54 -21.27 -18.32
C ARG A 255 -39.93 -21.82 -18.66
N VAL A 256 -40.98 -21.20 -18.12
CA VAL A 256 -42.38 -21.59 -18.41
C VAL A 256 -42.95 -20.80 -19.60
N PHE A 257 -42.40 -19.62 -19.92
CA PHE A 257 -42.83 -18.84 -21.09
C PHE A 257 -42.35 -19.41 -22.44
N GLY A 258 -41.24 -20.16 -22.47
CA GLY A 258 -40.70 -20.75 -23.71
C GLY A 258 -41.45 -21.98 -24.24
N LYS A 259 -42.32 -22.62 -23.42
CA LYS A 259 -43.09 -23.80 -23.82
C LYS A 259 -44.54 -23.52 -24.20
N PHE A 260 -45.02 -22.29 -23.98
CA PHE A 260 -46.37 -21.89 -24.39
C PHE A 260 -46.43 -21.41 -25.85
N LEU A 261 -45.31 -20.96 -26.42
CA LEU A 261 -45.22 -20.50 -27.81
C LEU A 261 -45.07 -21.61 -28.86
N PHE A 262 -44.80 -22.86 -28.46
CA PHE A 262 -44.66 -23.99 -29.40
C PHE A 262 -45.95 -24.82 -29.58
N TYR A 263 -47.04 -24.49 -28.86
CA TYR A 263 -48.32 -25.20 -28.97
C TYR A 263 -49.43 -24.38 -29.65
N ALA A 264 -49.20 -23.09 -29.93
CA ALA A 264 -50.17 -22.23 -30.61
C ALA A 264 -50.04 -22.25 -32.15
N GLU A 265 -48.90 -22.68 -32.71
CA GLU A 265 -48.72 -22.82 -34.18
C GLU A 265 -49.27 -24.14 -34.75
N SER A 266 -49.52 -25.17 -33.93
CA SER A 266 -50.08 -26.45 -34.41
C SER A 266 -51.61 -26.46 -34.53
N ILE A 267 -52.34 -25.50 -33.96
CA ILE A 267 -53.81 -25.47 -34.00
C ILE A 267 -54.34 -24.56 -35.12
N HIS A 268 -53.52 -23.66 -35.67
CA HIS A 268 -53.93 -22.81 -36.79
C HIS A 268 -53.93 -23.53 -38.16
N SER A 269 -53.31 -24.71 -38.26
CA SER A 269 -53.21 -25.48 -39.51
C SER A 269 -54.34 -26.50 -39.73
N PHE A 270 -55.31 -26.62 -38.80
CA PHE A 270 -56.42 -27.59 -38.90
C PHE A 270 -57.80 -26.96 -39.14
N LEU A 271 -57.88 -25.62 -39.29
CA LEU A 271 -59.13 -24.88 -39.51
C LEU A 271 -59.20 -24.14 -40.86
N PHE A 272 -58.36 -24.53 -41.84
CA PHE A 272 -58.44 -24.01 -43.22
C PHE A 272 -58.54 -25.11 -44.29
N ALA A 273 -58.96 -26.32 -43.90
CA ALA A 273 -59.23 -27.43 -44.82
C ALA A 273 -60.54 -28.15 -44.44
N LEU A 274 -61.66 -27.41 -44.52
CA LEU A 274 -63.02 -27.90 -44.78
C LEU A 274 -63.89 -26.71 -45.17
#